data_AF-A0A662XSY1-F1
#
_entry.id   AF-A0A662XSY1-F1
#
_cell.length_a   1.000
_cell.length_b   1.000
_cell.length_c   1.000
_cell.angle_alpha   90.00
_cell.angle_beta   90.00
_cell.angle_gamma   90.00
#
_symmetry.space_group_name_H-M   'P 1'
#
loop_
_entity.id
_entity.type
_entity.pdbx_description
1 polymer ?
#
loop_
_entity_poly.entity_id
_entity_poly.type
_entity_poly.pdbx_seq_one_letter_code
_entity_poly.pdbx_strand_id
1 'polypeptide(L)'
;MATIIKHAAFENAVTKVQRRRGGQLTAAELGAARNLVEDNDGEEGGMETDSCISFAERALKRRRLAEQEERRFIDISFLEPTSNLAERLFSTAKRLFNDKGKSMLPRTLEHLLFLRANIDMWGLAEVATVVDQIDRV
;
A
#
# COMPACT_ATOMS: atom_id res chain seq x y z
N MET A 1 4.20 -11.29 -25.49
CA MET A 1 5.37 -10.96 -24.64
C MET A 1 5.04 -9.67 -23.90
N ALA A 2 4.89 -9.71 -22.58
CA ALA A 2 4.37 -8.58 -21.82
C ALA A 2 5.51 -7.67 -21.33
N THR A 3 5.67 -6.50 -21.94
CA THR A 3 6.43 -5.38 -21.37
C THR A 3 5.44 -4.41 -20.75
N ILE A 4 4.97 -4.71 -19.53
CA ILE A 4 3.98 -3.88 -18.82
C ILE A 4 4.68 -3.24 -17.61
N ILE A 5 5.70 -2.43 -17.87
CA ILE A 5 6.24 -1.51 -16.87
C ILE A 5 6.45 -0.19 -17.59
N LYS A 6 5.51 0.75 -17.39
CA LYS A 6 5.57 2.08 -18.02
C LYS A 6 6.55 3.00 -17.29
N HIS A 7 6.68 2.83 -15.97
CA HIS A 7 7.53 3.66 -15.12
C HIS A 7 8.30 2.80 -14.11
N ALA A 8 9.33 2.11 -14.59
CA ALA A 8 10.12 1.18 -13.77
C ALA A 8 10.74 1.82 -12.53
N ALA A 9 11.23 3.06 -12.66
CA ALA A 9 11.81 3.80 -11.55
C ALA A 9 10.77 4.10 -10.45
N PHE A 10 9.53 4.43 -10.83
CA PHE A 10 8.47 4.69 -9.87
C PHE A 10 8.01 3.41 -9.17
N GLU A 11 7.77 2.33 -9.91
CA GLU A 11 7.33 1.05 -9.34
C GLU A 11 8.39 0.46 -8.38
N ASN A 12 9.67 0.56 -8.75
CA ASN A 12 10.78 0.16 -7.87
C ASN A 12 10.87 1.05 -6.62
N ALA A 13 10.62 2.36 -6.76
CA ALA A 13 10.57 3.27 -5.61
C ALA A 13 9.47 2.86 -4.63
N VAL A 14 8.24 2.69 -5.11
CA VAL A 14 7.07 2.30 -4.29
C VAL A 14 7.32 0.98 -3.57
N THR A 15 7.83 -0.04 -4.26
CA THR A 15 8.10 -1.35 -3.64
C THR A 15 9.20 -1.29 -2.58
N LYS A 16 10.23 -0.45 -2.77
CA LYS A 16 11.28 -0.22 -1.76
C LYS A 16 10.73 0.49 -0.53
N VAL A 17 9.90 1.51 -0.71
CA VAL A 17 9.24 2.23 0.40
C VAL A 17 8.34 1.28 1.19
N GLN A 18 7.47 0.50 0.52
CA GLN A 18 6.60 -0.48 1.17
C GLN A 18 7.35 -1.57 1.95
N ARG A 19 8.54 -1.95 1.48
CA ARG A 19 9.40 -2.95 2.16
C ARG A 19 10.24 -2.36 3.30
N ARG A 20 10.02 -1.10 3.69
CA ARG A 20 10.85 -0.36 4.64
C ARG A 20 12.33 -0.36 4.23
N ARG A 21 12.58 -0.06 2.96
CA ARG A 21 13.92 0.10 2.37
C ARG A 21 14.05 1.45 1.66
N GLY A 22 13.45 2.49 2.25
CA GLY A 22 13.44 3.87 1.73
C GLY A 22 14.85 4.46 1.53
N GLY A 23 15.81 4.11 2.40
CA GLY A 23 17.20 4.55 2.25
C GLY A 23 18.00 3.88 1.11
N GLN A 24 17.39 2.98 0.33
CA GLN A 24 18.02 2.30 -0.81
C GLN A 24 17.48 2.80 -2.17
N LEU A 25 16.76 3.92 -2.19
CA LEU A 25 16.31 4.54 -3.43
C LEU A 25 17.48 5.22 -4.15
N THR A 26 17.57 4.98 -5.45
CA THR A 26 18.46 5.72 -6.34
C THR A 26 17.90 7.12 -6.61
N ALA A 27 18.75 8.06 -7.04
CA ALA A 27 18.32 9.43 -7.34
C ALA A 27 17.17 9.49 -8.39
N ALA A 28 17.17 8.57 -9.36
CA ALA A 28 16.11 8.46 -10.36
C ALA A 28 14.78 7.96 -9.78
N GLU A 29 14.83 7.01 -8.86
CA GLU A 29 13.65 6.49 -8.14
C GLU A 29 13.08 7.54 -7.19
N LEU A 30 13.94 8.25 -6.46
CA LEU A 30 13.55 9.36 -5.57
C LEU A 30 12.90 10.49 -6.37
N GLY A 31 13.49 10.89 -7.50
CA GLY A 31 12.90 11.88 -8.39
C GLY A 31 11.52 11.48 -8.92
N ALA A 32 11.32 10.20 -9.22
CA ALA A 32 10.02 9.68 -9.67
C ALA A 32 8.97 9.61 -8.53
N ALA A 33 9.40 9.33 -7.30
CA ALA A 33 8.53 9.22 -6.13
C ALA A 33 8.44 10.52 -5.30
N ARG A 34 8.89 11.65 -5.84
CA ARG A 34 8.94 12.95 -5.14
C ARG A 34 7.59 13.36 -4.53
N ASN A 35 6.49 13.07 -5.21
CA ASN A 35 5.13 13.40 -4.73
C ASN A 35 4.68 12.56 -3.52
N LEU A 36 5.44 11.51 -3.15
CA LEU A 36 5.15 10.62 -2.02
C LEU A 36 6.03 10.93 -0.81
N VAL A 37 6.91 11.94 -0.91
CA VAL A 37 7.75 12.40 0.19
C VAL A 37 6.88 13.28 1.10
N GLU A 38 6.89 13.01 2.41
CA GLU A 38 6.32 13.91 3.42
C GLU A 38 7.19 15.15 3.52
N ASP A 39 6.56 16.33 3.44
CA ASP A 39 7.18 17.61 3.78
C ASP A 39 7.39 17.66 5.30
N ASN A 40 8.38 16.94 5.80
CA ASN A 40 8.78 17.03 7.19
C ASN A 40 9.78 18.18 7.31
N ASP A 41 9.28 19.35 7.71
CA ASP A 41 10.08 20.50 8.17
C ASP A 41 10.77 20.12 9.49
N GLY A 42 11.76 19.25 9.44
CA GLY A 42 12.28 18.57 10.63
C GLY A 42 13.69 18.04 10.46
N GLU A 43 14.65 18.92 10.76
CA GLU A 43 16.05 18.67 11.08
C GLU A 43 16.95 18.19 9.93
N GLU A 44 17.51 19.18 9.22
CA GLU A 44 18.85 19.08 8.64
C GLU A 44 19.84 18.70 9.75
N GLY A 45 20.07 17.39 9.92
CA GLY A 45 21.12 16.87 10.77
C GLY A 45 22.47 17.34 10.24
N GLY A 46 23.03 18.35 10.90
CA GLY A 46 24.27 19.02 10.53
C GLY A 46 25.39 18.06 10.16
N MET A 47 26.09 18.40 9.07
CA MET A 47 27.35 17.79 8.68
C MET A 47 28.44 18.14 9.71
N GLU A 48 28.43 17.48 10.87
CA GLU A 48 29.60 17.50 11.74
C GLU A 48 30.64 16.51 11.24
N THR A 49 31.81 17.06 10.96
CA THR A 49 32.98 16.42 10.35
C THR A 49 33.39 15.14 11.07
N ASP A 50 33.46 14.07 10.28
CA ASP A 50 33.53 12.65 10.62
C ASP A 50 34.85 12.17 11.28
N SER A 51 35.59 13.05 11.97
CA SER A 51 36.99 12.78 12.35
C SER A 51 37.21 12.15 13.73
N CYS A 52 36.20 12.09 14.62
CA CYS A 52 36.37 11.58 16.00
C CYS A 52 35.43 10.45 16.45
N ILE A 53 34.62 9.87 15.57
CA ILE A 53 33.55 8.93 15.96
C ILE A 53 34.04 7.47 15.94
N SER A 54 33.76 6.70 17.00
CA SER A 54 34.11 5.27 17.11
C SER A 54 33.34 4.41 16.09
N PHE A 55 33.87 3.23 15.74
CA PHE A 55 33.24 2.31 14.78
C PHE A 55 31.79 1.96 15.16
N ALA A 56 31.53 1.72 16.45
CA ALA A 56 30.21 1.40 16.96
C ALA A 56 29.23 2.58 16.83
N GLU A 57 29.69 3.80 17.11
CA GLU A 57 28.91 5.02 16.97
C GLU A 57 28.61 5.34 15.50
N ARG A 58 29.56 5.07 14.60
CA ARG A 58 29.35 5.17 13.15
C ARG A 58 28.28 4.18 12.66
N ALA A 59 28.29 2.95 13.17
CA ALA A 59 27.28 1.96 12.83
C ALA A 59 25.89 2.37 13.35
N LEU A 60 25.79 2.90 14.58
CA LEU A 60 24.54 3.40 15.13
C LEU A 60 24.01 4.64 14.39
N LYS A 61 24.90 5.58 14.02
CA LYS A 61 24.55 6.77 13.24
C LYS A 61 24.00 6.38 11.86
N ARG A 62 24.63 5.42 11.17
CA ARG A 62 24.13 4.88 9.90
C ARG A 62 22.75 4.25 10.03
N ARG A 63 22.50 3.50 11.12
CA ARG A 63 21.17 2.90 11.36
C ARG A 63 20.11 3.97 11.62
N ARG A 64 20.41 4.99 12.42
CA ARG A 64 19.49 6.12 12.69
C ARG A 64 19.15 6.91 11.43
N LEU A 65 20.13 7.17 10.57
CA LEU A 65 19.90 7.86 9.30
C LEU A 65 19.03 7.02 8.35
N ALA A 66 19.25 5.71 8.27
CA ALA A 66 18.39 4.83 7.49
C ALA A 66 16.94 4.80 8.03
N GLU A 67 16.77 4.74 9.36
CA GLU A 67 15.44 4.82 10.01
C GLU A 67 14.76 6.18 9.82
N GLN A 68 15.52 7.29 9.74
CA GLN A 68 14.99 8.62 9.43
C GLN A 68 14.58 8.76 7.96
N GLU A 69 15.36 8.20 7.03
CA GLU A 69 15.00 8.15 5.61
C GLU A 69 13.76 7.32 5.35
N GLU A 70 13.51 6.27 6.15
CA GLU A 70 12.26 5.51 6.13
C GLU A 70 11.04 6.32 6.57
N ARG A 71 11.21 7.34 7.42
CA ARG A 71 10.14 8.23 7.90
C ARG A 71 9.87 9.44 7.00
N ARG A 72 10.56 9.57 5.86
CA ARG A 72 10.37 10.68 4.91
C ARG A 72 9.24 10.46 3.91
N PHE A 73 8.64 9.27 3.86
CA PHE A 73 7.61 8.95 2.86
C PHE A 73 6.24 8.81 3.51
N ILE A 74 5.20 9.25 2.79
CA ILE A 74 3.81 9.10 3.21
C ILE A 74 3.52 7.60 3.37
N ASP A 75 2.63 7.24 4.29
CA ASP A 75 2.12 5.87 4.37
C ASP A 75 1.41 5.48 3.05
N ILE A 76 2.13 4.75 2.21
CA ILE A 76 1.66 4.23 0.93
C ILE A 76 1.16 2.78 1.00
N SER A 77 0.76 2.32 2.19
CA SER A 77 0.17 0.98 2.36
C SER A 77 -1.09 0.76 1.50
N PHE A 78 -1.78 1.84 1.12
CA PHE A 78 -2.93 1.79 0.22
C PHE A 78 -2.57 1.51 -1.25
N LEU A 79 -1.32 1.74 -1.67
CA LEU A 79 -0.82 1.46 -3.02
C LEU A 79 -0.42 -0.02 -3.16
N GLU A 80 -1.28 -0.97 -2.79
CA GLU A 80 -0.99 -2.39 -3.09
C GLU A 80 -0.81 -2.57 -4.62
N PRO A 81 0.12 -3.44 -5.07
CA PRO A 81 0.23 -3.77 -6.48
C PRO A 81 -1.14 -4.14 -7.03
N THR A 82 -1.56 -3.49 -8.11
CA THR A 82 -2.89 -3.70 -8.70
C THR A 82 -3.13 -5.17 -9.05
N SER A 83 -2.09 -5.91 -9.44
CA SER A 83 -2.15 -7.37 -9.64
C SER A 83 -2.51 -8.12 -8.36
N ASN A 84 -1.90 -7.78 -7.22
CA ASN A 84 -2.20 -8.44 -5.95
C ASN A 84 -3.64 -8.19 -5.51
N LEU A 85 -4.15 -6.96 -5.66
CA LEU A 85 -5.55 -6.65 -5.36
C LEU A 85 -6.50 -7.44 -6.26
N ALA A 86 -6.22 -7.50 -7.57
CA ALA A 86 -7.00 -8.28 -8.51
C ALA A 86 -6.96 -9.78 -8.19
N GLU A 87 -5.79 -10.34 -7.90
CA GLU A 87 -5.61 -11.74 -7.54
C GLU A 87 -6.34 -12.10 -6.24
N ARG A 88 -6.29 -11.24 -5.22
CA ARG A 88 -7.05 -11.40 -3.97
C ARG A 88 -8.56 -11.36 -4.23
N LEU A 89 -9.02 -10.44 -5.08
CA LEU A 89 -10.42 -10.33 -5.47
C LEU A 89 -10.87 -11.59 -6.21
N PHE A 90 -10.14 -12.05 -7.22
CA PHE A 90 -10.48 -13.25 -7.99
C PHE A 90 -10.32 -14.54 -7.18
N SER A 91 -9.41 -14.59 -6.21
CA SER A 91 -9.30 -15.70 -5.26
C SER A 91 -10.53 -15.75 -4.34
N THR A 92 -11.01 -14.60 -3.90
CA THR A 92 -12.27 -14.48 -3.15
C THR A 92 -13.46 -14.88 -4.02
N ALA A 93 -13.51 -14.41 -5.26
CA ALA A 93 -14.53 -14.76 -6.23
C ALA A 93 -14.60 -16.27 -6.47
N LYS A 94 -13.45 -16.92 -6.64
CA LYS A 94 -13.35 -18.38 -6.77
C LYS A 94 -13.89 -19.10 -5.53
N ARG A 95 -13.66 -18.57 -4.32
CA ARG A 95 -14.18 -19.15 -3.07
C ARG A 95 -15.70 -18.96 -2.91
N LEU A 96 -16.24 -17.86 -3.42
CA LEU A 96 -17.70 -17.62 -3.45
C LEU A 96 -18.36 -18.49 -4.53
N PHE A 97 -17.69 -18.67 -5.66
CA PHE A 97 -18.10 -19.53 -6.76
C PHE A 97 -17.74 -21.01 -6.49
N ASN A 98 -18.33 -21.58 -5.44
CA ASN A 98 -18.22 -23.00 -5.12
C ASN A 98 -19.24 -23.83 -5.92
N ASP A 99 -19.14 -25.16 -5.89
CA ASP A 99 -20.06 -26.07 -6.61
C ASP A 99 -21.55 -25.80 -6.36
N LYS A 100 -21.90 -25.35 -5.15
CA LYS A 100 -23.28 -24.95 -4.78
C LYS A 100 -23.71 -23.61 -5.39
N GLY A 101 -22.76 -22.77 -5.79
CA GLY A 101 -22.94 -21.47 -6.42
C GLY A 101 -23.04 -21.54 -7.95
N LYS A 102 -22.96 -22.71 -8.58
CA LYS A 102 -23.11 -22.87 -10.05
C LYS A 102 -24.47 -22.42 -10.59
N SER A 103 -25.49 -22.32 -9.73
CA SER A 103 -26.82 -21.78 -10.05
C SER A 103 -26.93 -20.26 -9.84
N MET A 104 -25.90 -19.62 -9.27
CA MET A 104 -25.91 -18.18 -8.99
C MET A 104 -25.74 -17.40 -10.29
N LEU A 105 -26.59 -16.39 -10.51
CA LEU A 105 -26.42 -15.49 -11.64
C LEU A 105 -25.11 -14.69 -11.50
N PRO A 106 -24.39 -14.38 -12.59
CA PRO A 106 -23.17 -13.56 -12.53
C PRO A 106 -23.37 -12.23 -11.81
N ARG A 107 -24.53 -11.60 -12.03
CA ARG A 107 -24.97 -10.38 -11.33
C ARG A 107 -24.94 -10.56 -9.80
N THR A 108 -25.44 -11.67 -9.28
CA THR A 108 -25.48 -11.92 -7.84
C THR A 108 -24.07 -12.10 -7.28
N LEU A 109 -23.19 -12.79 -8.01
CA LEU A 109 -21.78 -12.94 -7.63
C LEU A 109 -21.06 -11.59 -7.55
N GLU A 110 -21.28 -10.71 -8.54
CA GLU A 110 -20.71 -9.35 -8.55
C GLU A 110 -21.14 -8.53 -7.33
N HIS A 111 -22.42 -8.53 -6.98
CA HIS A 111 -22.91 -7.83 -5.78
C HIS A 111 -22.29 -8.39 -4.49
N LEU A 112 -22.20 -9.72 -4.36
CA LEU A 112 -21.58 -10.34 -3.19
C LEU A 112 -20.09 -9.99 -3.09
N LEU A 113 -19.38 -9.98 -4.21
CA LEU A 113 -17.98 -9.55 -4.26
C LEU A 113 -17.82 -8.09 -3.88
N PHE A 114 -18.67 -7.21 -4.41
CA PHE A 114 -18.66 -5.79 -4.08
C PHE A 114 -18.86 -5.55 -2.59
N LEU A 115 -19.88 -6.16 -1.99
CA LEU A 115 -20.14 -6.05 -0.56
C LEU A 115 -18.97 -6.62 0.25
N ARG A 116 -18.45 -7.79 -0.14
CA ARG A 116 -17.37 -8.46 0.59
C ARG A 116 -16.05 -7.68 0.51
N ALA A 117 -15.73 -7.07 -0.62
CA ALA A 117 -14.50 -6.31 -0.83
C ALA A 117 -14.50 -4.99 -0.07
N ASN A 118 -15.68 -4.44 0.24
CA ASN A 118 -15.84 -3.18 0.95
C ASN A 118 -16.46 -3.39 2.34
N ILE A 119 -16.25 -4.55 2.99
CA ILE A 119 -16.88 -4.89 4.27
C ILE A 119 -16.61 -3.88 5.38
N ASP A 120 -15.47 -3.21 5.30
CA ASP A 120 -14.98 -2.17 6.18
C ASP A 120 -15.68 -0.81 5.96
N MET A 121 -16.45 -0.67 4.89
CA MET A 121 -17.24 0.54 4.59
C MET A 121 -18.70 0.46 5.03
N TRP A 122 -19.15 -0.68 5.57
CA TRP A 122 -20.53 -0.83 6.04
C TRP A 122 -20.61 -1.67 7.32
N GLY A 123 -21.31 -1.13 8.31
CA GLY A 123 -21.58 -1.75 9.60
C GLY A 123 -23.03 -2.13 9.78
N LEU A 124 -23.33 -2.75 10.92
CA LEU A 124 -24.68 -3.21 11.27
C LEU A 124 -25.71 -2.06 11.26
N ALA A 125 -25.30 -0.84 11.61
CA ALA A 125 -26.17 0.33 11.63
C ALA A 125 -26.61 0.75 10.23
N GLU A 126 -25.69 0.89 9.28
CA GLU A 126 -26.05 1.24 7.89
C GLU A 126 -26.90 0.15 7.25
N VAL A 127 -26.57 -1.13 7.50
CA VAL A 127 -27.37 -2.26 7.01
C VAL A 127 -28.79 -2.22 7.57
N ALA A 128 -28.96 -1.96 8.87
CA ALA A 128 -30.28 -1.85 9.49
C ALA A 128 -31.13 -0.74 8.85
N THR A 129 -30.54 0.42 8.55
CA THR A 129 -31.28 1.51 7.90
C THR A 129 -31.76 1.16 6.49
N VAL A 130 -30.98 0.41 5.73
CA VAL A 130 -31.35 -0.03 4.37
C VAL A 130 -32.42 -1.11 4.43
N VAL A 131 -32.32 -2.05 5.37
CA VAL A 131 -33.34 -3.10 5.56
C VAL A 131 -34.68 -2.49 5.97
N ASP A 132 -34.69 -1.55 6.93
CA ASP A 132 -35.90 -0.83 7.34
C ASP A 132 -36.55 -0.03 6.19
N GLN A 133 -35.76 0.44 5.23
CA GLN A 133 -36.28 1.11 4.03
C GLN A 133 -36.89 0.13 3.03
N ILE A 134 -36.30 -1.06 2.88
CA ILE A 134 -36.82 -2.11 2.00
C ILE A 134 -38.14 -2.67 2.53
N ASP A 135 -38.25 -2.88 3.85
CA ASP A 135 -39.46 -3.42 4.48
C ASP A 135 -40.65 -2.44 4.50
N ARG A 136 -40.40 -1.16 4.16
CA ARG A 136 -41.44 -0.11 4.05
C ARG A 136 -42.01 0.05 2.63
N VAL A 137 -41.47 -0.67 1.63
CA VAL A 137 -41.91 -0.64 0.22
C VAL A 137 -42.72 -1.89 -0.09
#